data_AF-A0A962IGT8-F1
#
_entry.id   AF-A0A962IGT8-F1
#
_cell.length_a   1.000
_cell.length_b   1.000
_cell.length_c   1.000
_cell.angle_alpha   90.00
_cell.angle_beta   90.00
_cell.angle_gamma   90.00
#
_symmetry.space_group_name_H-M   'P 1'
#
loop_
_entity.id
_entity.type
_entity.pdbx_description
1 polymer ?
#
loop_
_entity_poly.entity_id
_entity_poly.type
_entity_poly.pdbx_seq_one_letter_code
_entity_poly.pdbx_strand_id
1 'polypeptide(L)'
;MKYFRSYWYYWYTGQPVVALVSMAGSFLLLFLGLVWLGGFSLWGVLLALVLDALGLVFVLIYVLVLRTFVPDLLVVQADFWVLNQFVLPAIAAFFVSRLVTGVVARLWGRRV
;
A
#
# COMPACT_ATOMS: atom_id res chain seq x y z
N MET A 1 24.41 6.15 -12.10
CA MET A 1 23.59 5.92 -10.89
C MET A 1 23.62 4.44 -10.45
N LYS A 2 24.81 3.86 -10.15
CA LYS A 2 24.93 2.44 -9.76
C LYS A 2 24.70 2.17 -8.26
N TYR A 3 24.66 3.22 -7.43
CA TYR A 3 24.72 3.10 -5.96
C TYR A 3 23.36 3.13 -5.24
N PHE A 4 22.25 3.43 -5.93
CA PHE A 4 20.89 3.43 -5.35
C PHE A 4 20.07 2.20 -5.79
N ARG A 5 20.70 1.03 -5.90
CA ARG A 5 19.96 -0.24 -6.11
C ARG A 5 19.45 -0.76 -4.77
N SER A 6 18.49 -0.05 -4.18
CA SER A 6 17.75 -0.61 -3.05
C SER A 6 16.69 -1.56 -3.58
N TYR A 7 16.69 -2.80 -3.08
CA TYR A 7 15.66 -3.79 -3.39
C TYR A 7 14.24 -3.35 -2.97
N TRP A 8 14.15 -2.28 -2.19
CA TRP A 8 12.90 -1.69 -1.72
C TRP A 8 12.20 -0.83 -2.77
N TYR A 9 12.91 -0.40 -3.82
CA TYR A 9 12.42 0.57 -4.81
C TYR A 9 12.78 0.15 -6.24
N TYR A 10 12.31 -1.04 -6.66
CA TYR A 10 12.63 -1.62 -7.97
C TYR A 10 12.13 -0.83 -9.18
N TRP A 11 11.12 0.03 -9.00
CA TRP A 11 10.65 0.95 -10.05
C TRP A 11 11.77 1.83 -10.66
N TYR A 12 12.88 2.02 -9.94
CA TYR A 12 14.03 2.84 -10.34
C TYR A 12 15.14 2.02 -11.03
N THR A 13 15.03 0.69 -11.01
CA THR A 13 16.06 -0.21 -11.56
C THR A 13 15.90 -0.49 -13.05
N GLY A 14 14.83 0.00 -13.67
CA GLY A 14 14.60 -0.09 -15.12
C GLY A 14 14.12 -1.46 -15.63
N GLN A 15 13.64 -2.34 -14.75
CA GLN A 15 13.10 -3.66 -15.14
C GLN A 15 11.56 -3.69 -15.04
N PRO A 16 10.84 -3.42 -16.14
CA PRO A 16 9.38 -3.27 -16.12
C PRO A 16 8.65 -4.57 -15.71
N VAL A 17 9.22 -5.73 -16.04
CA VAL A 17 8.62 -7.04 -15.70
C VAL A 17 8.58 -7.25 -14.18
N VAL A 18 9.64 -6.90 -13.46
CA VAL A 18 9.69 -7.03 -12.00
C VAL A 18 8.65 -6.12 -11.35
N ALA A 19 8.50 -4.89 -11.84
CA ALA A 19 7.51 -3.94 -11.35
C ALA A 19 6.06 -4.41 -11.62
N LEU A 20 5.77 -4.90 -12.82
CA LEU A 20 4.43 -5.38 -13.16
C LEU A 20 4.05 -6.62 -12.33
N VAL A 21 4.95 -7.60 -12.25
CA VAL A 21 4.71 -8.84 -11.50
C VAL A 21 4.62 -8.56 -10.00
N SER A 22 5.44 -7.65 -9.47
CA SER A 22 5.35 -7.30 -8.05
C SER A 22 4.08 -6.51 -7.73
N MET A 23 3.66 -5.56 -8.58
CA MET A 23 2.39 -4.85 -8.40
C MET A 23 1.19 -5.81 -8.46
N ALA A 24 1.15 -6.69 -9.47
CA ALA A 24 0.07 -7.66 -9.61
C ALA A 24 0.03 -8.67 -8.46
N GLY A 25 1.19 -9.20 -8.05
CA GLY A 25 1.29 -10.12 -6.91
C GLY A 25 0.91 -9.47 -5.59
N SER A 26 1.32 -8.22 -5.38
CA SER A 26 0.94 -7.45 -4.18
C SER A 26 -0.55 -7.17 -4.15
N PHE A 27 -1.13 -6.75 -5.28
CA PHE A 27 -2.58 -6.58 -5.43
C PHE A 27 -3.35 -7.84 -5.10
N LEU A 28 -2.97 -8.98 -5.69
CA LEU A 28 -3.66 -10.24 -5.43
C LEU A 28 -3.58 -10.65 -3.97
N LEU A 29 -2.41 -10.57 -3.34
CA LEU A 29 -2.23 -10.95 -1.94
C LEU A 29 -3.00 -10.03 -0.99
N LEU A 30 -2.95 -8.72 -1.23
CA LEU A 30 -3.68 -7.74 -0.41
C LEU A 30 -5.18 -7.86 -0.61
N PHE A 31 -5.63 -8.00 -1.86
CA PHE A 31 -7.04 -8.15 -2.17
C PHE A 31 -7.60 -9.41 -1.55
N LEU A 32 -6.99 -10.57 -1.78
CA LEU A 32 -7.45 -11.83 -1.20
C LEU A 32 -7.37 -11.81 0.32
N GLY A 33 -6.27 -11.31 0.89
CA GLY A 33 -6.10 -11.23 2.35
C GLY A 33 -7.13 -10.33 3.02
N LEU A 34 -7.33 -9.12 2.51
CA LEU A 34 -8.25 -8.13 3.10
C LEU A 34 -9.72 -8.48 2.84
N VAL A 35 -10.06 -9.04 1.68
CA VAL A 35 -11.42 -9.53 1.41
C VAL A 35 -11.74 -10.73 2.32
N TRP A 36 -10.79 -11.65 2.52
CA TRP A 36 -11.01 -12.82 3.38
C TRP A 36 -11.18 -12.45 4.85
N LEU A 37 -10.56 -11.34 5.30
CA LEU A 37 -10.77 -10.77 6.63
C LEU A 37 -12.14 -10.07 6.79
N GLY A 38 -12.99 -10.05 5.75
CA GLY A 38 -14.43 -9.80 5.88
C GLY A 38 -14.83 -8.36 6.19
N GLY A 39 -13.96 -7.37 5.96
CA GLY A 39 -14.24 -5.98 6.34
C GLY A 39 -13.70 -4.88 5.41
N PHE A 40 -13.04 -5.23 4.32
CA PHE A 40 -12.30 -4.26 3.51
C PHE A 40 -12.87 -4.15 2.10
N SER A 41 -13.08 -2.91 1.65
CA SER A 41 -13.56 -2.61 0.30
C SER A 41 -12.48 -2.79 -0.76
N LEU A 42 -12.85 -3.26 -1.95
CA LEU A 42 -11.98 -3.29 -3.14
C LEU A 42 -11.31 -1.91 -3.38
N TRP A 43 -12.07 -0.83 -3.14
CA TRP A 43 -11.57 0.54 -3.30
C TRP A 43 -10.47 0.88 -2.29
N GLY A 44 -10.58 0.39 -1.05
CA GLY A 44 -9.54 0.57 -0.03
C GLY A 44 -8.25 -0.15 -0.40
N VAL A 45 -8.36 -1.35 -0.99
CA VAL A 45 -7.20 -2.11 -1.48
C VAL A 45 -6.52 -1.38 -2.65
N LEU A 46 -7.30 -0.89 -3.63
CA LEU A 46 -6.79 -0.14 -4.76
C LEU A 46 -6.11 1.16 -4.32
N LEU A 47 -6.76 1.94 -3.43
CA LEU A 47 -6.17 3.16 -2.88
C LEU A 47 -4.89 2.88 -2.13
N ALA A 48 -4.84 1.84 -1.30
CA ALA A 48 -3.64 1.46 -0.56
C ALA A 48 -2.45 1.10 -1.47
N LEU A 49 -2.71 0.43 -2.59
CA LEU A 49 -1.69 0.07 -3.58
C LEU A 49 -1.19 1.25 -4.41
N VAL A 50 -2.10 2.12 -4.83
CA VAL A 50 -1.76 3.31 -5.62
C VAL A 50 -1.01 4.32 -4.74
N LEU A 51 -1.42 4.44 -3.49
CA LEU A 51 -0.88 5.45 -2.60
C LEU A 51 0.36 4.98 -1.84
N ASP A 52 0.63 3.68 -1.63
CA ASP A 52 1.82 3.17 -0.90
C ASP A 52 2.25 4.12 0.26
N ALA A 53 3.44 4.70 0.20
CA ALA A 53 3.95 5.66 1.19
C ALA A 53 3.16 6.99 1.26
N LEU A 54 2.56 7.43 0.16
CA LEU A 54 1.63 8.57 0.15
C LEU A 54 0.36 8.26 0.93
N GLY A 55 -0.04 6.99 1.08
CA GLY A 55 -1.20 6.60 1.89
C GLY A 55 -1.02 7.06 3.34
N LEU A 56 0.19 6.96 3.89
CA LEU A 56 0.51 7.46 5.22
C LEU A 56 0.46 8.99 5.30
N VAL A 57 0.81 9.69 4.22
CA VAL A 57 0.68 11.16 4.13
C VAL A 57 -0.79 11.57 4.14
N PHE A 58 -1.66 10.85 3.44
CA PHE A 58 -3.11 11.09 3.47
C PHE A 58 -3.71 10.87 4.86
N VAL A 59 -3.23 9.88 5.61
CA VAL A 59 -3.62 9.68 7.01
C VAL A 59 -3.19 10.86 7.89
N LEU A 60 -1.96 11.35 7.70
CA LEU A 60 -1.49 12.55 8.40
C LEU A 60 -2.33 13.79 8.07
N ILE A 61 -2.66 14.00 6.80
CA ILE A 61 -3.54 15.10 6.36
C ILE A 61 -4.93 14.94 7.00
N TYR A 62 -5.46 13.71 7.07
CA TYR A 62 -6.73 13.46 7.74
C TYR A 62 -6.68 13.88 9.21
N VAL A 63 -5.70 13.37 9.97
CA VAL A 63 -5.60 13.63 11.41
C VAL A 63 -5.34 15.10 11.74
N LEU A 64 -4.48 15.76 10.96
CA LEU A 64 -4.03 17.12 11.25
C LEU A 64 -4.95 18.21 10.70
N VAL A 65 -5.66 17.94 9.60
CA VAL A 65 -6.43 18.95 8.87
C VAL A 65 -7.87 18.52 8.71
N LEU A 66 -8.17 17.40 8.05
CA LEU A 66 -9.55 17.09 7.68
C LEU A 66 -10.43 16.75 8.89
N ARG A 67 -9.86 16.16 9.93
CA ARG A 67 -10.57 15.78 11.16
C ARG A 67 -11.21 16.97 11.85
N THR A 68 -10.62 18.16 11.78
CA THR A 68 -11.18 19.38 12.42
C THR A 68 -12.43 19.90 11.71
N PHE A 69 -12.69 19.46 10.48
CA PHE A 69 -13.90 19.81 9.73
C PHE A 69 -15.01 18.76 9.88
N VAL A 70 -14.75 17.64 10.57
CA VAL A 70 -15.76 16.60 10.79
C VAL A 70 -16.62 16.99 12.01
N PRO A 71 -17.97 17.00 11.88
CA PRO A 71 -18.85 17.28 13.01
C PRO A 71 -18.65 16.26 14.14
N ASP A 72 -18.63 16.71 15.39
CA ASP A 72 -18.35 15.87 16.58
C ASP A 72 -19.20 14.59 16.65
N LEU A 73 -20.46 14.67 16.22
CA LEU A 73 -21.40 13.54 16.16
C LEU A 73 -20.94 12.40 15.23
N LEU A 74 -20.12 12.73 14.22
CA LEU A 74 -19.66 11.81 13.18
C LEU A 74 -18.18 11.45 13.33
N VAL A 75 -17.41 12.15 14.19
CA VAL A 75 -15.96 11.95 14.33
C VAL A 75 -15.62 10.48 14.62
N VAL A 76 -16.33 9.84 15.54
CA VAL A 76 -16.06 8.42 15.90
C VAL A 76 -16.26 7.48 14.72
N GLN A 77 -17.31 7.71 13.92
CA GLN A 77 -17.62 6.89 12.75
C GLN A 77 -16.63 7.15 11.61
N ALA A 78 -16.24 8.41 11.41
CA ALA A 78 -15.25 8.81 10.43
C ALA A 78 -13.86 8.25 10.78
N ASP A 79 -13.42 8.37 12.03
CA ASP A 79 -12.14 7.82 12.51
C ASP A 79 -12.13 6.29 12.30
N PHE A 80 -13.21 5.60 12.65
CA PHE A 80 -13.34 4.15 12.42
C PHE A 80 -13.29 3.77 10.94
N TRP A 81 -13.95 4.54 10.07
CA TRP A 81 -13.94 4.28 8.63
C TRP A 81 -12.55 4.51 8.03
N VAL A 82 -11.86 5.60 8.40
CA VAL A 82 -10.50 5.88 7.93
C VAL A 82 -9.52 4.81 8.41
N LEU A 83 -9.62 4.39 9.67
CA LEU A 83 -8.77 3.33 10.21
C LEU A 83 -8.93 2.02 9.42
N ASN A 84 -10.17 1.57 9.22
CA ASN A 84 -10.43 0.29 8.58
C ASN A 84 -10.28 0.33 7.06
N GLN A 85 -10.71 1.39 6.38
CA GLN A 85 -10.68 1.40 4.92
C GLN A 85 -9.38 1.97 4.35
N PHE A 86 -8.58 2.67 5.17
CA PHE A 86 -7.41 3.39 4.67
C PHE A 86 -6.12 3.08 5.43
N VAL A 87 -6.09 3.23 6.76
CA VAL A 87 -4.86 3.06 7.55
C VAL A 87 -4.38 1.60 7.54
N LEU A 88 -5.24 0.66 7.93
CA LEU A 88 -4.88 -0.75 7.99
C LEU A 88 -4.51 -1.31 6.59
N PRO A 89 -5.27 -1.03 5.51
CA PRO A 89 -4.90 -1.44 4.17
C PRO A 89 -3.60 -0.81 3.69
N ALA A 90 -3.36 0.49 3.96
CA ALA A 90 -2.12 1.15 3.56
C ALA A 90 -0.89 0.57 4.24
N ILE A 91 -0.97 0.29 5.56
CA ILE A 91 0.11 -0.37 6.30
C ILE A 91 0.36 -1.78 5.75
N ALA A 92 -0.70 -2.58 5.56
CA ALA A 92 -0.58 -3.91 4.98
C ALA A 92 0.04 -3.83 3.58
N ALA A 93 -0.43 -2.90 2.75
CA ALA A 93 0.05 -2.71 1.41
C ALA A 93 1.52 -2.34 1.36
N PHE A 94 1.95 -1.44 2.24
CA PHE A 94 3.34 -1.03 2.38
C PHE A 94 4.28 -2.22 2.65
N PHE A 95 3.91 -3.12 3.57
CA PHE A 95 4.75 -4.28 3.91
C PHE A 95 4.67 -5.38 2.86
N VAL A 96 3.47 -5.73 2.40
CA VAL A 96 3.27 -6.77 1.40
C VAL A 96 3.95 -6.38 0.08
N SER A 97 3.80 -5.13 -0.36
CA SER A 97 4.42 -4.66 -1.60
C SER A 97 5.94 -4.78 -1.59
N ARG A 98 6.59 -4.46 -0.46
CA ARG A 98 8.04 -4.59 -0.27
C ARG A 98 8.50 -6.03 -0.23
N LEU A 99 7.77 -6.90 0.48
CA LEU A 99 8.09 -8.31 0.55
C LEU A 99 7.97 -8.98 -0.82
N VAL A 100 6.85 -8.77 -1.51
CA VAL A 100 6.61 -9.32 -2.85
C VAL A 100 7.65 -8.78 -3.83
N THR A 101 7.90 -7.47 -3.83
CA THR A 101 8.91 -6.88 -4.70
C THR A 101 10.29 -7.45 -4.41
N GLY A 102 10.70 -7.59 -3.15
CA GLY A 102 11.97 -8.19 -2.76
C GLY A 102 12.11 -9.67 -3.19
N VAL A 103 11.03 -10.44 -3.11
CA VAL A 103 11.00 -11.84 -3.57
C VAL A 103 11.10 -11.93 -5.10
N VAL A 104 10.23 -11.22 -5.82
CA VAL A 104 10.23 -11.19 -7.30
C VAL A 104 11.58 -10.73 -7.82
N ALA A 105 12.14 -9.69 -7.21
CA ALA A 105 13.47 -9.18 -7.49
C ALA A 105 14.59 -10.20 -7.29
N ARG A 106 14.57 -10.97 -6.20
CA ARG A 106 15.58 -12.01 -5.95
C ARG A 106 15.45 -13.17 -6.93
N LEU A 107 14.23 -13.55 -7.28
CA LEU A 107 13.97 -14.63 -8.25
C LEU A 107 14.41 -14.22 -9.66
N TRP A 108 14.18 -12.97 -10.04
CA TRP A 108 14.56 -12.44 -11.35
C TRP A 108 16.04 -12.02 -11.42
N GLY A 109 16.57 -11.46 -10.34
CA GLY A 109 17.96 -11.04 -10.17
C GLY A 109 18.97 -12.19 -10.01
N ARG A 110 18.53 -13.45 -9.97
CA ARG A 110 19.40 -14.62 -10.20
C ARG A 110 19.76 -14.83 -11.69
N ARG A 111 19.33 -13.95 -12.59
CA ARG A 111 19.68 -13.96 -14.02
C ARG A 111 20.36 -12.67 -14.51
N VAL A 112 21.13 -11.98 -13.65
CA VAL A 112 22.03 -10.88 -14.07
C VAL A 112 23.37 -11.03 -13.37
#